data_AF-A0A836CGL1-F1
#
_entry.id   AF-A0A836CGL1-F1
#
_cell.length_a   1.000
_cell.length_b   1.000
_cell.length_c   1.000
_cell.angle_alpha   90.00
_cell.angle_beta   90.00
_cell.angle_gamma   90.00
#
_symmetry.space_group_name_H-M   'P 1'
#
loop_
_entity.id
_entity.type
_entity.pdbx_description
1 polymer ?
#
loop_
_entity_poly.entity_id
_entity_poly.type
_entity_poly.pdbx_seq_one_letter_code
_entity_poly.pdbx_strand_id
1 'polypeptide(L)'
;MLDDLLKSAHQIHANNRRVVDLETTFNVLSIAAFNAHAFHTSASTAAELAAPSSSLKPTGSAQLFHMESQAAHSCDPNCIQTTQAPLGYLTFRAIRPIKAGELVTIAYVDATKSTEERRKELARTQDYLCVCPQCTSPDPTGGLRCPGTGCTG
;
A
#
# COMPACT_ATOMS: atom_id res chain seq x y z
N MET A 1 17.53 43.03 -3.64
CA MET A 1 17.55 42.06 -2.51
C MET A 1 16.64 40.85 -2.77
N LEU A 2 15.32 41.02 -2.95
CA LEU A 2 14.43 39.90 -3.32
C LEU A 2 14.64 39.42 -4.77
N ASP A 3 14.86 40.35 -5.69
CA ASP A 3 15.16 40.04 -7.11
C ASP A 3 16.50 39.34 -7.31
N ASP A 4 17.48 39.62 -6.45
CA ASP A 4 18.80 38.98 -6.50
C ASP A 4 18.74 37.54 -5.96
N LEU A 5 17.89 37.27 -4.97
CA LEU A 5 17.57 35.92 -4.47
C LEU A 5 16.80 35.09 -5.51
N LEU A 6 15.87 35.70 -6.25
CA LEU A 6 15.14 35.03 -7.34
C LEU A 6 16.05 34.68 -8.53
N LYS A 7 16.93 35.61 -8.93
CA LYS A 7 17.90 35.36 -10.02
C LYS A 7 18.92 34.28 -9.64
N SER A 8 19.41 34.30 -8.41
CA SER A 8 20.34 33.29 -7.91
C SER A 8 19.67 31.91 -7.76
N ALA A 9 18.40 31.83 -7.32
CA ALA A 9 17.64 30.58 -7.33
C ALA A 9 17.43 30.01 -8.74
N HIS A 10 17.05 30.84 -9.72
CA HIS A 10 16.94 30.41 -11.13
C HIS A 10 18.27 29.92 -11.69
N GLN A 11 19.39 30.57 -11.33
CA GLN A 11 20.72 30.18 -11.80
C GLN A 11 21.23 28.90 -11.13
N ILE A 12 20.89 28.65 -9.87
CA ILE A 12 21.12 27.37 -9.18
C ILE A 12 20.30 26.25 -9.84
N HIS A 13 19.04 26.49 -10.19
CA HIS A 13 18.21 25.51 -10.92
C HIS A 13 18.72 25.22 -12.34
N ALA A 14 19.23 26.24 -13.04
CA ALA A 14 19.81 26.07 -14.38
C ALA A 14 21.12 25.27 -14.35
N ASN A 15 21.98 25.50 -13.36
CA ASN A 15 23.26 24.78 -13.21
C ASN A 15 23.14 23.40 -12.54
N ASN A 16 22.02 23.12 -11.86
CA ASN A 16 21.79 21.84 -11.17
C ASN A 16 20.80 20.92 -11.91
N ARG A 17 20.53 21.19 -13.20
CA ARG A 17 19.77 20.28 -14.06
C ARG A 17 20.64 19.07 -14.37
N ARG A 18 20.76 18.16 -13.39
CA ARG A 18 21.32 16.83 -13.63
C ARG A 18 20.47 16.17 -14.71
N VAL A 19 21.09 15.81 -15.82
CA VAL A 19 20.45 14.96 -16.82
C VAL A 19 20.22 13.63 -16.13
N VAL A 20 18.96 13.36 -15.78
CA VAL A 20 18.54 12.06 -15.26
C VAL A 20 18.32 11.18 -16.49
N ASP A 21 19.02 10.06 -16.56
CA ASP A 21 18.84 9.12 -17.65
C ASP A 21 17.48 8.40 -17.56
N LEU A 22 17.10 7.75 -18.66
CA LEU A 22 15.84 7.01 -18.74
C LEU A 22 15.79 5.85 -17.74
N GLU A 23 16.93 5.23 -17.46
CA GLU A 23 17.05 4.11 -16.53
C GLU A 23 16.72 4.54 -15.09
N THR A 24 17.33 5.63 -14.63
CA THR A 24 17.07 6.23 -13.32
C THR A 24 15.61 6.65 -13.20
N THR A 25 15.05 7.24 -14.26
CA THR A 25 13.64 7.63 -14.30
C THR A 25 12.75 6.40 -14.16
N PHE A 26 13.02 5.35 -14.93
CA PHE A 26 12.27 4.09 -14.86
C PHE A 26 12.36 3.47 -13.47
N ASN A 27 13.56 3.34 -12.90
CA ASN A 27 13.78 2.74 -11.58
C ASN A 27 13.02 3.48 -10.47
N VAL A 28 13.08 4.82 -10.45
CA VAL A 28 12.36 5.61 -9.45
C VAL A 28 10.85 5.44 -9.58
N LEU A 29 10.33 5.45 -10.81
CA LEU A 29 8.90 5.25 -11.06
C LEU A 29 8.45 3.84 -10.68
N SER A 30 9.26 2.81 -10.97
CA SER A 30 8.97 1.44 -10.58
C SER A 30 8.96 1.26 -9.06
N ILE A 31 9.97 1.78 -8.36
CA ILE A 31 10.02 1.75 -6.89
C ILE A 31 8.77 2.41 -6.31
N ALA A 32 8.40 3.58 -6.81
CA ALA A 32 7.19 4.27 -6.38
C ALA A 32 5.92 3.46 -6.69
N ALA A 33 5.80 2.88 -7.88
CA ALA A 33 4.62 2.12 -8.28
C ALA A 33 4.37 0.88 -7.41
N PHE A 34 5.44 0.19 -6.98
CA PHE A 34 5.31 -1.02 -6.15
C PHE A 34 5.15 -0.73 -4.66
N ASN A 35 5.77 0.34 -4.15
CA ASN A 35 5.86 0.60 -2.71
C ASN A 35 5.01 1.77 -2.22
N ALA A 36 4.38 2.53 -3.12
CA ALA A 36 3.54 3.64 -2.71
C ALA A 36 2.22 3.13 -2.10
N HIS A 37 1.96 3.58 -0.88
CA HIS A 37 0.74 3.29 -0.15
C HIS A 37 -0.31 4.38 -0.42
N ALA A 38 -1.54 3.97 -0.73
CA ALA A 38 -2.66 4.89 -0.85
C ALA A 38 -2.96 5.51 0.51
N PHE A 39 -2.79 6.82 0.63
CA PHE A 39 -2.94 7.56 1.88
C PHE A 39 -4.08 8.56 1.74
N HIS A 40 -5.16 8.32 2.47
CA HIS A 40 -6.29 9.24 2.54
C HIS A 40 -6.09 10.17 3.74
N THR A 41 -5.78 11.44 3.48
CA THR A 41 -5.98 12.48 4.48
C THR A 41 -7.47 12.73 4.58
N SER A 42 -8.15 12.21 5.60
CA SER A 42 -9.30 12.94 6.11
C SER A 42 -8.72 14.19 6.75
N ALA A 43 -8.61 15.26 5.97
CA ALA A 43 -8.47 16.55 6.59
C ALA A 43 -9.75 16.72 7.44
N SER A 44 -9.58 16.64 8.75
CA SER A 44 -10.57 17.11 9.70
C SER A 44 -10.03 18.39 10.28
N THR A 45 -9.85 19.39 9.42
CA THR A 45 -9.74 20.74 9.93
C THR A 45 -11.11 21.12 10.51
N ALA A 46 -11.15 21.92 11.57
CA ALA A 46 -12.42 22.42 12.13
C ALA A 46 -13.28 23.15 11.06
N ALA A 47 -12.66 23.60 9.96
CA ALA A 47 -13.32 24.17 8.78
C ALA A 47 -14.05 23.14 7.90
N GLU A 48 -13.62 21.89 7.83
CA GLU A 48 -14.25 20.84 7.01
C GLU A 48 -15.50 20.23 7.64
N LEU A 49 -15.60 20.20 8.97
CA LEU A 49 -16.84 19.81 9.65
C LEU A 49 -18.00 20.80 9.39
N ALA A 50 -17.68 22.02 8.95
CA ALA A 50 -18.66 23.06 8.62
C ALA A 50 -19.06 23.08 7.13
N ALA A 51 -18.39 22.30 6.27
CA ALA A 51 -18.69 22.26 4.84
C ALA A 51 -19.72 21.15 4.54
N PRO A 52 -20.68 21.39 3.61
CA PRO A 52 -21.64 20.36 3.21
C PRO A 52 -20.92 19.15 2.60
N SER A 53 -21.32 17.92 2.97
CA SER A 53 -20.68 16.65 2.56
C SER A 53 -20.47 16.48 1.05
N SER A 54 -21.14 17.27 0.21
CA SER A 54 -21.01 17.26 -1.25
C SER A 54 -19.73 17.94 -1.78
N SER A 55 -18.94 18.62 -0.94
CA SER A 55 -17.75 19.39 -1.36
C SER A 55 -16.40 18.84 -0.87
N LEU A 56 -16.40 17.77 -0.07
CA LEU A 56 -15.17 17.09 0.34
C LEU A 56 -14.61 16.31 -0.87
N LYS A 57 -13.67 16.91 -1.60
CA LYS A 57 -12.87 16.14 -2.57
C LYS A 57 -12.01 15.14 -1.79
N PRO A 58 -12.10 13.84 -2.06
CA PRO A 58 -11.13 12.89 -1.52
C PRO A 58 -9.77 13.27 -2.09
N THR A 59 -8.92 13.91 -1.28
CA THR A 59 -7.53 14.17 -1.62
C THR A 59 -6.74 12.92 -1.23
N GLY A 60 -6.78 11.92 -2.11
CA GLY A 60 -5.88 10.78 -2.00
C GLY A 60 -4.46 11.23 -2.33
N SER A 61 -3.51 10.97 -1.44
CA SER A 61 -2.07 11.10 -1.70
C SER A 61 -1.44 9.71 -1.74
N ALA A 62 -0.30 9.57 -2.41
CA ALA A 62 0.49 8.35 -2.38
C ALA A 62 1.74 8.61 -1.53
N GLN A 63 2.03 7.74 -0.55
CA GLN A 63 3.15 7.91 0.37
C GLN A 63 4.08 6.70 0.37
N LEU A 64 5.37 6.93 0.55
CA LEU A 64 6.39 5.90 0.67
C LEU A 64 6.83 5.78 2.13
N PHE A 65 6.72 4.58 2.69
CA PHE A 65 7.14 4.30 4.05
C PHE A 65 8.23 3.23 4.04
N HIS A 66 9.44 3.60 4.42
CA HIS A 66 10.60 2.71 4.35
C HIS A 66 10.38 1.33 5.00
N MET A 67 9.76 1.31 6.19
CA MET A 67 9.50 0.06 6.92
C MET A 67 8.39 -0.77 6.28
N GLU A 68 7.41 -0.14 5.64
CA GLU A 68 6.31 -0.86 4.99
C GLU A 68 6.75 -1.49 3.68
N SER A 69 7.62 -0.81 2.94
CA SER A 69 8.24 -1.34 1.71
C SER A 69 9.09 -2.61 1.94
N GLN A 70 9.43 -2.93 3.20
CA GLN A 70 10.13 -4.17 3.57
C GLN A 70 9.19 -5.30 4.01
N ALA A 71 7.94 -4.99 4.36
CA ALA A 71 7.02 -5.97 4.93
C ALA A 71 6.44 -6.84 3.82
N ALA A 72 6.73 -8.13 3.84
CA ALA A 72 6.25 -9.06 2.81
C ALA A 72 4.74 -9.33 2.94
N HIS A 73 4.14 -9.80 1.84
CA HIS A 73 2.75 -10.23 1.86
C HIS A 73 2.55 -11.61 2.49
N SER A 74 1.46 -11.76 3.26
CA SER A 74 0.79 -13.04 3.50
C SER A 74 -0.72 -12.81 3.48
N CYS A 75 -1.50 -13.75 2.91
CA CYS A 75 -2.96 -13.69 3.05
C CYS A 75 -3.41 -14.03 4.49
N ASP A 76 -2.57 -14.76 5.23
CA ASP A 76 -2.67 -14.97 6.68
C ASP A 76 -1.52 -14.21 7.39
N PRO A 77 -1.64 -12.88 7.56
CA PRO A 77 -0.55 -12.06 8.06
C PRO A 77 -0.37 -12.16 9.58
N ASN A 78 0.76 -11.69 10.09
CA ASN A 78 0.99 -11.54 11.54
C ASN A 78 0.91 -10.10 12.03
N CYS A 79 0.87 -9.14 11.12
CA CYS A 79 0.63 -7.74 11.41
C CYS A 79 -0.54 -7.19 10.59
N ILE A 80 -1.15 -6.13 11.13
CA ILE A 80 -2.01 -5.22 10.38
C ILE A 80 -1.32 -3.86 10.30
N GLN A 81 -1.51 -3.17 9.18
CA GLN A 81 -1.08 -1.79 9.01
C GLN A 81 -2.26 -0.84 9.19
N THR A 82 -2.00 0.28 9.86
CA THR A 82 -2.98 1.36 10.00
C THR A 82 -2.32 2.70 9.75
N THR A 83 -3.08 3.60 9.15
CA THR A 83 -2.61 4.90 8.71
C THR A 83 -3.23 5.99 9.57
N GLN A 84 -2.38 6.83 10.18
CA GLN A 84 -2.81 7.99 10.96
C GLN A 84 -2.81 9.24 10.07
N ALA A 85 -3.91 9.40 9.34
CA ALA A 85 -4.14 10.42 8.32
C ALA A 85 -3.65 11.86 8.68
N PRO A 86 -3.98 12.44 9.85
CA PRO A 86 -3.56 13.81 10.15
C PRO A 86 -2.08 13.93 10.53
N LEU A 87 -1.42 12.84 10.91
CA LEU A 87 -0.04 12.85 11.39
C LEU A 87 0.98 12.32 10.39
N GLY A 88 0.54 11.70 9.29
CA GLY A 88 1.44 11.16 8.27
C GLY A 88 2.20 9.91 8.72
N TYR A 89 1.72 9.20 9.74
CA TYR A 89 2.35 7.98 10.23
C TYR A 89 1.62 6.72 9.77
N LEU A 90 2.40 5.69 9.49
CA LEU A 90 1.95 4.32 9.31
C LEU A 90 2.43 3.49 10.50
N THR A 91 1.54 2.69 11.07
CA THR A 91 1.86 1.81 12.20
C THR A 91 1.59 0.36 11.87
N PHE A 92 2.54 -0.51 12.21
CA PHE A 92 2.34 -1.96 12.23
C PHE A 92 1.90 -2.39 13.62
N ARG A 93 0.85 -3.20 13.68
CA ARG A 93 0.39 -3.83 14.91
C ARG A 93 0.35 -5.33 14.73
N ALA A 94 1.07 -6.06 15.59
CA ALA A 94 0.97 -7.51 15.64
C ALA A 94 -0.47 -7.91 15.99
N ILE A 95 -1.04 -8.85 15.22
CA ILE A 95 -2.37 -9.43 15.44
C ILE A 95 -2.29 -10.84 16.04
N ARG A 96 -1.08 -11.39 16.15
CA ARG A 96 -0.74 -12.63 16.84
C ARG A 96 0.70 -12.56 17.36
N PRO A 97 1.12 -13.43 18.30
CA PRO A 97 2.52 -13.52 18.70
C PRO A 97 3.45 -13.78 17.50
N ILE A 98 4.61 -13.13 17.49
CA ILE A 98 5.64 -13.24 16.46
C ILE A 98 6.90 -13.78 17.13
N LYS A 99 7.43 -14.90 16.65
CA LYS A 99 8.65 -15.50 17.21
C LYS A 99 9.88 -14.73 16.75
N ALA A 100 10.96 -14.78 17.53
CA ALA A 100 12.25 -14.25 17.09
C ALA A 100 12.69 -14.94 15.79
N GLY A 101 13.05 -14.16 14.77
CA GLY A 101 13.41 -14.64 13.44
C GLY A 101 12.22 -14.96 12.52
N GLU A 102 10.97 -14.84 13.00
CA GLU A 102 9.79 -14.95 12.14
C GLU A 102 9.63 -13.69 11.27
N LEU A 103 9.30 -13.87 9.99
CA LEU A 103 9.09 -12.78 9.06
C LEU A 103 7.83 -11.98 9.42
N VAL A 104 7.93 -10.65 9.47
CA VAL A 104 6.76 -9.77 9.60
C VAL A 104 6.04 -9.69 8.26
N THR A 105 4.73 -9.93 8.27
CA THR A 105 3.90 -9.96 7.06
C THR A 105 2.60 -9.18 7.23
N ILE A 106 2.13 -8.60 6.13
CA ILE A 106 0.84 -7.90 6.01
C ILE A 106 0.02 -8.39 4.81
N ALA A 107 -1.29 -8.12 4.83
CA ALA A 107 -2.14 -8.37 3.67
C ALA A 107 -2.09 -7.15 2.72
N TYR A 108 -1.64 -7.37 1.48
CA TYR A 108 -1.66 -6.36 0.42
C TYR A 108 -3.00 -6.32 -0.32
N VAL A 109 -3.71 -7.44 -0.29
CA VAL A 109 -5.00 -7.64 -0.93
C VAL A 109 -6.01 -8.07 0.12
N ASP A 110 -7.29 -7.94 -0.21
CA ASP A 110 -8.37 -8.43 0.64
C ASP A 110 -8.27 -9.96 0.80
N ALA A 111 -7.95 -10.39 2.02
CA ALA A 111 -7.77 -11.81 2.38
C ALA A 111 -9.09 -12.61 2.39
N THR A 112 -10.25 -11.94 2.27
CA THR A 112 -11.57 -12.57 2.23
C THR A 112 -11.99 -13.03 0.84
N LYS A 113 -11.33 -12.55 -0.22
CA LYS A 113 -11.52 -12.99 -1.61
C LYS A 113 -11.03 -14.41 -1.82
N SER A 114 -11.46 -15.05 -2.90
CA SER A 114 -10.93 -16.37 -3.29
C SER A 114 -9.44 -16.35 -3.60
N THR A 115 -8.79 -17.50 -3.50
CA THR A 115 -7.37 -17.71 -3.77
C THR A 115 -7.03 -17.35 -5.21
N GLU A 116 -7.94 -17.62 -6.14
CA GLU A 116 -7.80 -17.19 -7.53
C GLU A 116 -7.78 -15.67 -7.65
N GLU A 117 -8.76 -14.99 -7.04
CA GLU A 117 -8.86 -13.52 -7.06
C GLU A 117 -7.64 -12.86 -6.40
N ARG A 118 -7.22 -13.34 -5.22
CA ARG A 118 -6.04 -12.83 -4.51
C ARG A 118 -4.78 -12.96 -5.37
N ARG A 119 -4.55 -14.13 -6.00
CA ARG A 119 -3.39 -14.37 -6.87
C ARG A 119 -3.44 -13.52 -8.14
N LYS A 120 -4.61 -13.38 -8.74
CA LYS A 120 -4.80 -12.53 -9.92
C LYS A 120 -4.50 -11.07 -9.61
N GLU A 121 -4.94 -10.58 -8.45
CA GLU A 121 -4.65 -9.22 -8.01
C GLU A 121 -3.15 -9.01 -7.75
N LEU A 122 -2.51 -9.92 -6.99
CA LEU A 122 -1.07 -9.84 -6.70
C LEU A 122 -0.19 -9.98 -7.95
N ALA A 123 -0.52 -10.88 -8.87
CA ALA A 123 0.20 -10.98 -10.14
C ALA A 123 0.10 -9.69 -10.95
N ARG A 124 -1.03 -8.98 -10.88
CA ARG A 124 -1.23 -7.71 -11.58
C ARG A 124 -0.53 -6.53 -10.90
N THR A 125 -0.52 -6.47 -9.57
CA THR A 125 -0.04 -5.29 -8.82
C THR A 125 1.37 -5.43 -8.30
N GLN A 126 1.86 -6.65 -8.11
CA GLN A 126 3.14 -6.96 -7.45
C GLN A 126 4.00 -7.94 -8.25
N ASP A 127 3.49 -8.46 -9.36
CA ASP A 127 4.23 -9.32 -10.30
C ASP A 127 4.81 -10.61 -9.68
N TYR A 128 4.04 -11.25 -8.78
CA TYR A 128 4.40 -12.57 -8.23
C TYR A 128 3.18 -13.45 -7.92
N LEU A 129 3.42 -14.75 -7.75
CA LEU A 129 2.41 -15.73 -7.33
C LEU A 129 2.51 -16.01 -5.83
N CYS A 130 1.42 -15.76 -5.08
CA CYS A 130 1.40 -16.01 -3.64
C CYS A 130 1.33 -17.52 -3.30
N VAL A 131 2.24 -17.95 -2.43
CA VAL A 131 2.37 -19.32 -1.90
C VAL A 131 2.29 -19.38 -0.37
N CYS A 132 1.66 -18.39 0.27
CA CYS A 132 1.43 -18.40 1.72
C CYS A 132 0.52 -19.58 2.15
N PRO A 133 0.48 -19.96 3.44
CA PRO A 133 -0.28 -21.10 3.93
C PRO A 133 -1.77 -21.10 3.52
N GLN A 134 -2.41 -19.93 3.48
CA GLN A 134 -3.81 -19.81 3.05
C GLN A 134 -3.98 -20.07 1.54
N CYS A 135 -3.01 -19.69 0.69
CA CYS A 135 -3.05 -19.92 -0.75
C CYS A 135 -2.64 -21.34 -1.16
N THR A 136 -2.00 -22.10 -0.26
CA THR A 136 -1.62 -23.51 -0.49
C THR A 136 -2.59 -24.50 0.13
N SER A 137 -3.52 -24.04 0.97
CA SER A 137 -4.56 -24.85 1.60
C SER A 137 -5.85 -24.85 0.76
N PRO A 138 -6.77 -25.82 0.98
CA PRO A 138 -8.11 -25.77 0.37
C PRO A 138 -8.79 -24.45 0.67
N ASP A 139 -9.34 -23.81 -0.36
CA ASP A 139 -9.95 -22.50 -0.25
C ASP A 139 -11.40 -22.60 0.27
N PRO A 140 -11.70 -22.13 1.48
CA PRO A 140 -13.06 -22.19 2.01
C PRO A 140 -14.01 -21.21 1.32
N THR A 141 -13.49 -20.20 0.61
CA THR A 141 -14.29 -19.14 -0.01
C THR A 141 -14.71 -19.47 -1.44
N GLY A 142 -13.99 -20.39 -2.10
CA GLY A 142 -14.27 -20.86 -3.46
C GLY A 142 -15.06 -22.17 -3.55
N GLY A 143 -15.60 -22.65 -2.42
CA GLY A 143 -16.30 -23.93 -2.36
C GLY A 143 -17.64 -23.92 -3.11
N LEU A 144 -17.87 -24.93 -3.94
CA LEU A 144 -19.20 -25.23 -4.46
C LEU A 144 -19.97 -26.07 -3.45
N ARG A 145 -21.26 -25.76 -3.22
CA ARG A 145 -22.11 -26.65 -2.42
C ARG A 145 -22.33 -27.95 -3.17
N CYS A 146 -21.97 -29.08 -2.55
CA CYS A 146 -22.34 -30.39 -3.05
C CYS A 146 -23.87 -30.51 -3.12
N PRO A 147 -24.46 -30.90 -4.26
CA PRO A 147 -25.92 -31.05 -4.39
C PRO A 147 -26.48 -32.25 -3.62
N GLY A 148 -25.62 -33.16 -3.14
CA GLY A 148 -26.04 -34.30 -2.33
C GLY A 148 -26.43 -33.90 -0.91
N THR A 149 -27.50 -34.48 -0.37
CA THR A 149 -27.87 -34.32 1.04
C THR A 149 -26.92 -35.13 1.93
N GLY A 150 -26.27 -34.48 2.91
CA GLY A 150 -25.40 -35.14 3.89
C GLY A 150 -23.89 -35.01 3.68
N CYS A 151 -23.43 -34.25 2.69
CA CYS A 151 -22.02 -33.87 2.58
C CYS A 151 -21.64 -32.90 3.71
N THR A 152 -20.63 -33.22 4.52
CA THR A 152 -20.16 -32.38 5.65
C THR A 152 -19.09 -31.37 5.26
N GLY A 153 -18.73 -31.31 3.98
CA GLY A 153 -17.61 -30.56 3.43
C GLY A 153 -17.14 -31.24 2.18
#